data_AF-A0A851GDX5-F1
#
_entry.id   AF-A0A851GDX5-F1
#
_cell.length_a   1.000
_cell.length_b   1.000
_cell.length_c   1.000
_cell.angle_alpha   90.00
_cell.angle_beta   90.00
_cell.angle_gamma   90.00
#
_symmetry.space_group_name_H-M   'P 1'
#
loop_
_entity.id
_entity.type
_entity.pdbx_description
1 polymer ?
#
loop_
_entity_poly.entity_id
_entity_poly.type
_entity_poly.pdbx_seq_one_letter_code
_entity_poly.pdbx_strand_id
1 'polypeptide(L)'
;MIESKYCRALVELRSRPAHELKEVGDQWRTPDLLFWGINAMFGPLVLDLFADDSNAKCPAWYTAEDNALTQDWSERLAELGGAGFGNPPYSRSQYHDKQAITGMTHIINHAMAMREKGGRYVFLIKSATSETWWPEEADHVTFIRGRIGFDLPTWFVPKDEKQQPTSAFFAGAIVVFDKTWRGERFSYINRTDLEAKGRASMSLAQFAVGRTQTDAAPELDAEVVPEKSEAELPLTQKAILETSGVEAWACVVAAFGEKDEYTFSESKFGHT
;
A
#
# COMPACT_ATOMS: atom_id res chain seq x y z
N MET A 1 -24.07 18.30 0.79
CA MET A 1 -23.04 19.32 1.07
C MET A 1 -22.62 19.95 -0.25
N ILE A 2 -22.31 21.25 -0.28
CA ILE A 2 -21.77 21.89 -1.49
C ILE A 2 -20.33 21.41 -1.63
N GLU A 3 -20.00 20.79 -2.76
CA GLU A 3 -18.65 20.28 -3.02
C GLU A 3 -17.63 21.44 -3.10
N SER A 4 -16.50 21.27 -2.44
CA SER A 4 -15.46 22.29 -2.39
C SER A 4 -14.98 22.65 -3.81
N LYS A 5 -14.55 23.91 -4.02
CA LYS A 5 -13.99 24.31 -5.33
C LYS A 5 -12.74 23.49 -5.69
N TYR A 6 -11.99 23.05 -4.68
CA TYR A 6 -10.80 22.22 -4.83
C TYR A 6 -11.17 20.84 -5.38
N CYS A 7 -12.09 20.14 -4.72
CA CYS A 7 -12.58 18.82 -5.14
C CYS A 7 -13.16 18.86 -6.56
N ARG A 8 -14.01 19.86 -6.86
CA ARG A 8 -14.55 20.04 -8.22
C ARG A 8 -13.48 20.24 -9.27
N ALA A 9 -12.44 21.04 -8.98
CA ALA A 9 -11.33 21.25 -9.90
C ALA A 9 -10.52 19.96 -10.12
N LEU A 10 -10.35 19.13 -9.08
CA LEU A 10 -9.72 17.82 -9.20
C LEU A 10 -10.56 16.86 -10.06
N VAL A 11 -11.88 16.79 -9.83
CA VAL A 11 -12.79 15.96 -10.64
C VAL A 11 -12.76 16.38 -12.11
N GLU A 12 -12.85 17.70 -12.37
CA GLU A 12 -12.76 18.23 -13.73
C GLU A 12 -11.44 17.87 -14.38
N LEU A 13 -10.31 18.07 -13.68
CA LEU A 13 -8.99 17.73 -14.19
C LEU A 13 -8.89 16.23 -14.54
N ARG A 14 -9.27 15.35 -13.61
CA ARG A 14 -9.26 13.89 -13.78
C ARG A 14 -10.10 13.41 -14.97
N SER A 15 -11.13 14.17 -15.35
CA SER A 15 -12.04 13.82 -16.45
C SER A 15 -11.50 14.18 -17.85
N ARG A 16 -10.40 14.92 -17.94
CA ARG A 16 -9.84 15.34 -19.22
C ARG A 16 -9.21 14.15 -19.97
N PRO A 17 -9.28 14.13 -21.31
CA PRO A 17 -8.71 13.02 -22.09
C PRO A 17 -7.17 13.00 -22.12
N ALA A 18 -6.52 14.10 -21.74
CA ALA A 18 -5.07 14.26 -21.77
C ALA A 18 -4.63 15.36 -20.78
N HIS A 19 -3.39 15.25 -20.27
CA HIS A 19 -2.86 16.04 -19.16
C HIS A 19 -1.39 16.42 -19.39
N GLU A 20 -1.00 17.57 -18.86
CA GLU A 20 0.39 17.99 -18.72
C GLU A 20 0.89 17.70 -17.29
N LEU A 21 2.18 17.36 -17.13
CA LEU A 21 2.78 17.07 -15.81
C LEU A 21 2.58 18.20 -14.79
N LYS A 22 2.61 19.45 -15.26
CA LYS A 22 2.42 20.63 -14.41
C LYS A 22 1.00 20.72 -13.82
N GLU A 23 0.02 20.02 -14.40
CA GLU A 23 -1.37 20.01 -13.93
C GLU A 23 -1.58 19.01 -12.79
N VAL A 24 -0.71 18.00 -12.63
CA VAL A 24 -0.82 16.97 -11.57
C VAL A 24 -0.89 17.61 -10.18
N GLY A 25 -0.14 18.68 -9.95
CA GLY A 25 -0.24 19.49 -8.73
C GLY A 25 -0.04 18.66 -7.46
N ASP A 26 -1.05 18.65 -6.60
CA ASP A 26 -1.03 17.95 -5.30
C ASP A 26 -1.17 16.42 -5.40
N GLN A 27 -1.38 15.88 -6.60
CA GLN A 27 -1.84 14.49 -6.81
C GLN A 27 -0.69 13.50 -7.06
N TRP A 28 0.56 13.93 -6.87
CA TRP A 28 1.73 13.06 -6.92
C TRP A 28 1.70 12.04 -5.77
N ARG A 29 1.98 10.78 -6.09
CA ARG A 29 1.83 9.65 -5.16
C ARG A 29 3.18 9.22 -4.59
N THR A 30 3.16 8.82 -3.33
CA THR A 30 4.33 8.23 -2.68
C THR A 30 4.59 6.82 -3.24
N PRO A 31 5.82 6.51 -3.71
CA PRO A 31 6.15 5.16 -4.16
C PRO A 31 6.07 4.14 -3.02
N ASP A 32 5.63 2.92 -3.34
CA ASP A 32 5.40 1.87 -2.33
C ASP A 32 6.66 1.56 -1.51
N LEU A 33 7.81 1.38 -2.19
CA LEU A 33 9.07 1.09 -1.50
C LEU A 33 9.47 2.20 -0.54
N LEU A 34 9.15 3.45 -0.88
CA LEU A 34 9.45 4.58 -0.02
C LEU A 34 8.53 4.58 1.20
N PHE A 35 7.22 4.42 1.00
CA PHE A 35 6.25 4.33 2.10
C PHE A 35 6.57 3.18 3.06
N TRP A 36 6.78 1.96 2.53
CA TRP A 36 7.09 0.80 3.35
C TRP A 36 8.43 0.94 4.08
N GLY A 37 9.41 1.62 3.48
CA GLY A 37 10.66 1.95 4.14
C GLY A 37 10.46 2.90 5.32
N ILE A 38 9.60 3.92 5.16
CA ILE A 38 9.24 4.87 6.23
C ILE A 38 8.48 4.14 7.33
N ASN A 39 7.49 3.32 6.97
CA ASN A 39 6.71 2.50 7.91
C ASN A 39 7.61 1.55 8.72
N ALA A 40 8.62 0.95 8.09
CA ALA A 40 9.58 0.08 8.78
C ALA A 40 10.42 0.81 9.83
N MET A 41 10.65 2.13 9.64
CA MET A 41 11.47 2.94 10.54
C MET A 41 10.65 3.59 11.64
N PHE A 42 9.43 4.05 11.34
CA PHE A 42 8.66 4.94 12.21
C PHE A 42 7.20 4.49 12.45
N GLY A 43 6.85 3.31 11.95
CA GLY A 43 5.51 2.74 12.08
C GLY A 43 5.19 2.15 13.45
N PRO A 44 4.06 1.42 13.57
CA PRO A 44 3.09 1.16 12.50
C PRO A 44 2.35 2.44 12.07
N LEU A 45 2.26 2.66 10.76
CA LEU A 45 1.47 3.72 10.13
C LEU A 45 0.11 3.14 9.75
N VAL A 46 -0.97 3.77 10.23
CA VAL A 46 -2.33 3.21 10.16
C VAL A 46 -3.37 4.18 9.60
N LEU A 47 -3.02 5.47 9.49
CA LEU A 47 -3.88 6.52 8.94
C LEU A 47 -3.13 7.34 7.90
N ASP A 48 -3.59 7.39 6.66
CA ASP A 48 -3.04 8.24 5.61
C ASP A 48 -3.80 9.56 5.56
N LEU A 49 -3.13 10.66 5.92
CA LEU A 49 -3.79 11.95 6.14
C LEU A 49 -4.19 12.65 4.84
N PHE A 50 -3.54 12.35 3.72
CA PHE A 50 -3.73 13.07 2.45
C PHE A 50 -3.70 12.10 1.28
N ALA A 51 -4.82 11.41 1.05
CA ALA A 51 -4.92 10.36 0.04
C ALA A 51 -6.25 10.41 -0.72
N ASP A 52 -6.38 9.51 -1.70
CA ASP A 52 -7.63 9.09 -2.32
C ASP A 52 -7.70 7.56 -2.24
N ASP A 53 -8.88 6.98 -2.46
CA ASP A 53 -9.08 5.52 -2.47
C ASP A 53 -8.10 4.76 -3.38
N SER A 54 -7.68 5.40 -4.48
CA SER A 54 -6.76 4.83 -5.46
C SER A 54 -5.28 4.88 -5.07
N ASN A 55 -4.91 5.64 -4.04
CA ASN A 55 -3.51 5.89 -3.69
C ASN A 55 -3.15 5.76 -2.21
N ALA A 56 -4.15 5.56 -1.34
CA ALA A 56 -3.94 5.40 0.09
C ALA A 56 -2.89 4.33 0.40
N LYS A 57 -2.04 4.63 1.39
CA LYS A 57 -0.97 3.73 1.85
C LYS A 57 -1.26 3.07 3.19
N CYS A 58 -2.31 3.51 3.88
CA CYS A 58 -2.72 2.98 5.17
C CYS A 58 -4.14 2.40 5.12
N PRO A 59 -4.53 1.53 6.08
CA PRO A 59 -5.88 0.96 6.15
C PRO A 59 -7.01 1.98 6.38
N ALA A 60 -6.70 3.13 6.98
CA ALA A 60 -7.61 4.27 7.06
C ALA A 60 -6.98 5.46 6.35
N TRP A 61 -7.80 6.33 5.77
CA TRP A 61 -7.33 7.56 5.13
C TRP A 61 -8.40 8.65 5.13
N TYR A 62 -7.97 9.88 4.84
CA TYR A 62 -8.87 11.01 4.54
C TYR A 62 -8.72 11.44 3.10
N THR A 63 -9.85 11.64 2.42
CA THR A 63 -9.88 12.26 1.09
C THR A 63 -9.88 13.79 1.16
N ALA A 64 -9.77 14.43 -0.01
CA ALA A 64 -9.93 15.88 -0.13
C ALA A 64 -11.33 16.34 0.34
N GLU A 65 -12.35 15.50 0.12
CA GLU A 65 -13.73 15.74 0.55
C GLU A 65 -13.89 15.61 2.06
N ASP A 66 -13.24 14.62 2.69
CA ASP A 66 -13.21 14.47 4.15
C ASP A 66 -12.51 15.65 4.83
N ASN A 67 -11.57 16.29 4.11
CA ASN A 67 -10.72 17.38 4.57
C ASN A 67 -10.06 17.07 5.92
N ALA A 68 -8.88 16.46 5.87
CA ALA A 68 -8.11 16.11 7.05
C ALA A 68 -7.95 17.28 8.04
N LEU A 69 -7.85 18.55 7.60
CA LEU A 69 -7.68 19.70 8.50
C LEU A 69 -8.91 20.04 9.35
N THR A 70 -10.04 19.35 9.14
CA THR A 70 -11.23 19.45 9.99
C THR A 70 -11.35 18.32 11.01
N GLN A 71 -10.50 17.30 10.88
CA GLN A 71 -10.58 16.07 11.65
C GLN A 71 -9.70 16.15 12.90
N ASP A 72 -10.14 15.52 13.98
CA ASP A 72 -9.26 15.24 15.12
C ASP A 72 -8.45 13.97 14.85
N TRP A 73 -7.22 14.16 14.35
CA TRP A 73 -6.34 13.04 14.02
C TRP A 73 -5.94 12.24 15.26
N SER A 74 -5.83 12.90 16.42
CA SER A 74 -5.37 12.27 17.64
C SER A 74 -6.40 11.29 18.20
N GLU A 75 -7.67 11.66 18.17
CA GLU A 75 -8.79 10.79 18.55
C GLU A 75 -8.86 9.59 17.60
N ARG A 76 -8.78 9.83 16.28
CA ARG A 76 -8.79 8.75 15.29
C ARG A 76 -7.63 7.76 15.48
N LEU A 77 -6.44 8.24 15.82
CA LEU A 77 -5.28 7.38 16.09
C LEU A 77 -5.42 6.61 17.41
N ALA A 78 -6.10 7.16 18.41
CA ALA A 78 -6.40 6.44 19.65
C ALA A 78 -7.31 5.22 19.41
N GLU A 79 -8.22 5.31 18.43
CA GLU A 79 -9.05 4.18 17.99
C GLU A 79 -8.25 3.16 17.17
N LEU A 80 -7.45 3.63 16.21
CA LEU A 80 -6.77 2.77 15.24
C LEU A 80 -5.52 2.08 15.81
N GLY A 81 -4.87 2.65 16.82
CA GLY A 81 -3.66 2.10 17.43
C GLY A 81 -2.42 2.16 16.53
N GLY A 82 -1.91 3.38 16.26
CA GLY A 82 -0.70 3.56 15.46
C GLY A 82 -0.34 5.03 15.24
N ALA A 83 0.34 5.32 14.12
CA ALA A 83 0.66 6.68 13.68
C ALA A 83 -0.02 7.07 12.37
N GLY A 84 -0.17 8.38 12.17
CA GLY A 84 -0.58 8.97 10.90
C GLY A 84 0.62 9.17 9.96
N PHE A 85 0.40 8.95 8.67
CA PHE A 85 1.33 9.24 7.58
C PHE A 85 0.83 10.45 6.78
N GLY A 86 1.75 11.30 6.31
CA GLY A 86 1.39 12.41 5.43
C GLY A 86 2.39 12.64 4.29
N ASN A 87 1.91 12.60 3.06
CA ASN A 87 2.54 13.21 1.88
C ASN A 87 1.65 14.39 1.44
N PRO A 88 1.84 15.59 2.03
CA PRO A 88 0.84 16.66 1.98
C PRO A 88 0.75 17.38 0.62
N PRO A 89 -0.39 18.02 0.33
CA PRO A 89 -0.53 18.94 -0.81
C PRO A 89 0.32 20.22 -0.60
N TYR A 90 1.14 20.55 -1.60
CA TYR A 90 2.03 21.72 -1.59
C TYR A 90 1.43 22.96 -2.24
N SER A 91 0.23 22.86 -2.82
CA SER A 91 -0.46 24.00 -3.38
C SER A 91 -0.60 25.13 -2.36
N ARG A 92 -0.71 26.36 -2.88
CA ARG A 92 -1.06 27.52 -2.04
C ARG A 92 -2.37 27.24 -1.31
N SER A 93 -2.52 27.79 -0.11
CA SER A 93 -3.69 27.56 0.73
C SER A 93 -5.00 27.74 -0.04
N GLN A 94 -5.77 26.66 -0.16
CA GLN A 94 -7.13 26.68 -0.68
C GLN A 94 -8.13 26.53 0.47
N TYR A 95 -9.29 27.15 0.31
CA TYR A 95 -10.31 27.22 1.37
C TYR A 95 -11.69 26.81 0.85
N HIS A 96 -12.47 26.22 1.73
CA HIS A 96 -13.91 26.01 1.58
C HIS A 96 -14.59 26.53 2.85
N ASP A 97 -15.50 27.49 2.70
CA ASP A 97 -16.22 28.11 3.81
C ASP A 97 -15.30 28.60 4.95
N LYS A 98 -14.16 29.21 4.58
CA LYS A 98 -13.07 29.71 5.45
C LYS A 98 -12.22 28.63 6.13
N GLN A 99 -12.57 27.36 5.98
CA GLN A 99 -11.74 26.25 6.42
C GLN A 99 -10.68 25.94 5.38
N ALA A 100 -9.42 25.81 5.80
CA ALA A 100 -8.34 25.41 4.91
C ALA A 100 -8.52 23.95 4.47
N ILE A 101 -8.18 23.65 3.22
CA ILE A 101 -8.09 22.30 2.65
C ILE A 101 -6.64 21.94 2.38
N THR A 102 -5.89 22.86 1.77
CA THR A 102 -4.46 22.70 1.46
C THR A 102 -3.63 23.82 2.06
N GLY A 103 -2.31 23.71 1.94
CA GLY A 103 -1.35 24.72 2.39
C GLY A 103 -0.50 24.23 3.55
N MET A 104 0.80 24.09 3.30
CA MET A 104 1.75 23.50 4.24
C MET A 104 1.75 24.14 5.64
N THR A 105 1.59 25.46 5.76
CA THR A 105 1.51 26.12 7.07
C THR A 105 0.33 25.61 7.90
N HIS A 106 -0.85 25.47 7.30
CA HIS A 106 -2.04 24.96 8.00
C HIS A 106 -1.86 23.50 8.39
N ILE A 107 -1.29 22.71 7.49
CA ILE A 107 -1.04 21.28 7.70
C ILE A 107 -0.07 21.05 8.86
N ILE A 108 1.07 21.75 8.88
CA ILE A 108 2.07 21.61 9.94
C ILE A 108 1.54 22.12 11.28
N ASN A 109 0.81 23.24 11.28
CA ASN A 109 0.17 23.75 12.51
C ASN A 109 -0.86 22.76 13.06
N HIS A 110 -1.66 22.12 12.21
CA HIS A 110 -2.61 21.10 12.64
C HIS A 110 -1.89 19.86 13.17
N ALA A 111 -0.83 19.39 12.50
CA ALA A 111 -0.01 18.29 12.98
C ALA A 111 0.57 18.57 14.38
N MET A 112 1.09 19.77 14.61
CA MET A 112 1.59 20.22 15.91
C MET A 112 0.48 20.23 16.97
N ALA A 113 -0.71 20.76 16.64
CA ALA A 113 -1.85 20.77 17.56
C ALA A 113 -2.33 19.35 17.91
N MET A 114 -2.44 18.47 16.93
CA MET A 114 -2.85 17.07 17.15
C MET A 114 -1.77 16.26 17.85
N ARG A 115 -0.49 16.64 17.72
CA ARG A 115 0.62 16.06 18.48
C ARG A 115 0.54 16.43 19.96
N GLU A 116 0.19 17.66 20.30
CA GLU A 116 0.00 18.05 21.71
C GLU A 116 -1.14 17.30 22.39
N LYS A 117 -2.10 16.77 21.61
CA LYS A 117 -3.15 15.85 22.07
C LYS A 117 -2.69 14.38 22.20
N GLY A 118 -1.42 14.09 21.91
CA GLY A 118 -0.83 12.75 22.04
C GLY A 118 -0.78 11.92 20.76
N GLY A 119 -1.23 12.46 19.63
CA GLY A 119 -1.11 11.76 18.35
C GLY A 119 0.32 11.72 17.82
N ARG A 120 0.63 10.68 17.05
CA ARG A 120 1.95 10.47 16.43
C ARG A 120 1.85 10.56 14.91
N TYR A 121 2.72 11.35 14.28
CA TYR A 121 2.67 11.59 12.84
C TYR A 121 4.04 11.50 12.18
N VAL A 122 4.07 10.97 10.97
CA VAL A 122 5.26 10.82 10.13
C VAL A 122 5.00 11.41 8.76
N PHE A 123 5.67 12.49 8.43
CA PHE A 123 5.48 13.25 7.21
C PHE A 123 6.65 13.05 6.24
N LEU A 124 6.35 12.78 4.97
CA LEU A 124 7.33 12.84 3.88
C LEU A 124 7.23 14.23 3.23
N ILE A 125 8.20 15.10 3.48
CA ILE A 125 8.16 16.49 3.00
C ILE A 125 9.46 16.97 2.37
N LYS A 126 9.40 18.07 1.62
CA LYS A 126 10.59 18.78 1.15
C LYS A 126 11.39 19.29 2.35
N SER A 127 12.69 19.02 2.34
CA SER A 127 13.68 19.71 3.20
C SER A 127 13.76 21.17 2.77
N ALA A 128 12.99 22.03 3.44
CA ALA A 128 12.70 23.39 2.98
C ALA A 128 12.97 24.43 4.06
N THR A 129 14.17 24.45 4.65
CA THR A 129 14.54 25.33 5.77
C THR A 129 14.41 26.84 5.49
N SER A 130 14.17 27.25 4.24
CA SER A 130 13.87 28.63 3.85
C SER A 130 12.37 28.97 3.89
N GLU A 131 11.50 27.97 4.02
CA GLU A 131 10.05 28.13 4.04
C GLU A 131 9.56 28.29 5.47
N THR A 132 8.57 29.16 5.68
CA THR A 132 8.01 29.44 7.01
C THR A 132 7.24 28.28 7.63
N TRP A 133 6.84 27.29 6.81
CA TRP A 133 6.16 26.09 7.28
C TRP A 133 7.11 24.97 7.67
N TRP A 134 8.41 25.11 7.43
CA TRP A 134 9.38 24.09 7.83
C TRP A 134 9.31 23.87 9.35
N PRO A 135 9.03 22.63 9.82
CA PRO A 135 8.73 22.39 11.23
C PRO A 135 10.01 22.31 12.05
N GLU A 136 10.53 23.45 12.48
CA GLU A 136 11.72 23.51 13.34
C GLU A 136 11.53 22.79 14.67
N GLU A 137 10.28 22.69 15.15
CA GLU A 137 9.90 22.05 16.42
C GLU A 137 9.57 20.54 16.30
N ALA A 138 9.69 19.93 15.11
CA ALA A 138 9.48 18.49 14.96
C ALA A 138 10.39 17.68 15.91
N ASP A 139 9.97 16.50 16.35
CA ASP A 139 10.75 15.70 17.32
C ASP A 139 11.94 14.99 16.69
N HIS A 140 11.77 14.56 15.43
CA HIS A 140 12.83 13.96 14.63
C HIS A 140 12.74 14.42 13.18
N VAL A 141 13.89 14.66 12.56
CA VAL A 141 13.99 14.86 11.11
C VAL A 141 15.07 13.95 10.52
N THR A 142 14.67 13.08 9.60
CA THR A 142 15.59 12.28 8.78
C THR A 142 15.73 12.91 7.41
N PHE A 143 16.92 13.41 7.07
CA PHE A 143 17.19 13.91 5.73
C PHE A 143 17.50 12.77 4.76
N ILE A 144 16.81 12.75 3.62
CA ILE A 144 17.00 11.71 2.60
C ILE A 144 18.10 12.15 1.63
N ARG A 145 19.17 11.36 1.54
CA ARG A 145 20.21 11.50 0.52
C ARG A 145 19.77 10.82 -0.78
N GLY A 146 19.76 11.60 -1.86
CA GLY A 146 19.26 11.16 -3.17
C GLY A 146 17.87 11.72 -3.48
N ARG A 147 17.63 12.09 -4.75
CA ARG A 147 16.34 12.64 -5.19
C ARG A 147 15.29 11.53 -5.28
N ILE A 148 14.09 11.84 -4.81
CA ILE A 148 12.93 10.95 -4.83
C ILE A 148 12.18 11.19 -6.14
N GLY A 149 11.88 10.14 -6.89
CA GLY A 149 10.85 10.18 -7.94
C GLY A 149 9.51 9.83 -7.30
N PHE A 150 8.49 10.62 -7.55
CA PHE A 150 7.12 10.33 -7.12
C PHE A 150 6.35 9.70 -8.28
N ASP A 151 5.33 8.93 -7.94
CA ASP A 151 4.51 8.23 -8.92
C ASP A 151 3.40 9.13 -9.44
N LEU A 152 3.11 9.01 -10.74
CA LEU A 152 1.95 9.65 -11.33
C LEU A 152 0.65 9.03 -10.80
N PRO A 153 -0.43 9.81 -10.72
CA PRO A 153 -1.74 9.27 -10.43
C PRO A 153 -2.24 8.36 -11.56
N THR A 154 -3.07 7.38 -11.22
CA THR A 154 -3.58 6.37 -12.17
C THR A 154 -4.45 6.96 -13.28
N TRP A 155 -5.04 8.14 -13.04
CA TRP A 155 -5.83 8.89 -14.03
C TRP A 155 -4.98 9.72 -15.00
N PHE A 156 -3.67 9.84 -14.78
CA PHE A 156 -2.83 10.66 -15.64
C PHE A 156 -2.67 10.05 -17.03
N VAL A 157 -3.16 10.76 -18.04
CA VAL A 157 -2.97 10.45 -19.46
C VAL A 157 -2.05 11.52 -20.06
N PRO A 158 -0.84 11.20 -20.55
CA PRO A 158 0.10 12.19 -21.06
C PRO A 158 -0.42 12.85 -22.34
N LYS A 159 -0.37 14.18 -22.41
CA LYS A 159 -0.72 14.95 -23.62
C LYS A 159 0.19 14.68 -24.82
N ASP A 160 1.47 14.41 -24.56
CA ASP A 160 2.47 14.10 -25.57
C ASP A 160 3.65 13.32 -24.94
N GLU A 161 4.58 12.84 -25.78
CA GLU A 161 5.76 12.07 -25.35
C GLU A 161 6.71 12.86 -24.42
N LYS A 162 6.55 14.18 -24.30
CA LYS A 162 7.37 15.02 -23.41
C LYS A 162 6.88 15.01 -21.97
N GLN A 163 5.69 14.48 -21.70
CA GLN A 163 5.10 14.41 -20.37
C GLN A 163 5.64 13.22 -19.55
N GLN A 164 6.97 13.08 -19.46
CA GLN A 164 7.63 12.02 -18.69
C GLN A 164 8.04 12.50 -17.28
N PRO A 165 7.67 11.77 -16.21
CA PRO A 165 8.01 12.17 -14.85
C PRO A 165 9.53 12.10 -14.63
N THR A 166 10.06 13.07 -13.89
CA THR A 166 11.46 13.07 -13.43
C THR A 166 11.51 13.06 -11.91
N SER A 167 12.69 12.81 -11.37
CA SER A 167 12.93 12.97 -9.93
C SER A 167 12.56 14.37 -9.48
N ALA A 168 12.00 14.49 -8.28
CA ALA A 168 11.67 15.77 -7.66
C ALA A 168 12.90 16.69 -7.66
N PHE A 169 12.67 17.97 -8.01
CA PHE A 169 13.71 18.99 -8.05
C PHE A 169 14.16 19.47 -6.65
N PHE A 170 13.71 18.80 -5.58
CA PHE A 170 13.96 19.19 -4.20
C PHE A 170 14.52 18.03 -3.35
N ALA A 171 15.09 18.36 -2.19
CA ALA A 171 15.56 17.35 -1.23
C ALA A 171 14.39 16.90 -0.36
N GLY A 172 14.26 15.60 -0.10
CA GLY A 172 13.23 15.05 0.78
C GLY A 172 13.71 14.89 2.22
N ALA A 173 12.78 14.95 3.15
CA ALA A 173 12.96 14.66 4.56
C ALA A 173 11.75 13.87 5.08
N ILE A 174 12.00 13.01 6.08
CA ILE A 174 10.96 12.39 6.89
C ILE A 174 10.92 13.14 8.21
N VAL A 175 9.76 13.64 8.59
CA VAL A 175 9.58 14.47 9.78
C VAL A 175 8.63 13.76 10.73
N VAL A 176 9.05 13.56 11.97
CA VAL A 176 8.28 12.87 13.00
C VAL A 176 7.80 13.88 14.05
N PHE A 177 6.51 13.80 14.35
CA PHE A 177 5.82 14.52 15.41
C PHE A 177 5.35 13.48 16.44
N ASP A 178 6.08 13.38 17.55
CA ASP A 178 5.88 12.38 18.61
C ASP A 178 6.48 12.88 19.94
N LYS A 179 5.64 13.29 20.90
CA LYS A 179 6.08 13.71 22.25
C LYS A 179 6.84 12.62 23.01
N THR A 180 6.67 11.37 22.61
CA THR A 180 7.33 10.22 23.23
C THR A 180 8.67 9.88 22.57
N TRP A 181 9.06 10.58 21.50
CA TRP A 181 10.36 10.38 20.86
C TRP A 181 11.52 10.58 21.85
N ARG A 182 12.46 9.64 21.87
CA ARG A 182 13.68 9.67 22.70
C ARG A 182 14.96 9.48 21.88
N GLY A 183 14.83 9.36 20.56
CA GLY A 183 15.97 9.24 19.67
C GLY A 183 16.68 10.57 19.44
N GLU A 184 17.65 10.56 18.54
CA GLU A 184 18.35 11.77 18.10
C GLU A 184 17.37 12.76 17.46
N ARG A 185 17.73 14.04 17.40
CA ARG A 185 16.88 15.06 16.74
C ARG A 185 16.99 15.00 15.22
N PHE A 186 18.17 14.66 14.70
CA PHE A 186 18.46 14.64 13.28
C PHE A 186 19.12 13.34 12.89
N SER A 187 18.77 12.80 11.73
CA SER A 187 19.44 11.65 11.13
C SER A 187 19.49 11.79 9.61
N TYR A 188 20.16 10.84 8.96
CA TYR A 188 20.25 10.78 7.50
C TYR A 188 20.07 9.36 7.01
N ILE A 189 19.46 9.19 5.84
CA ILE A 189 19.35 7.90 5.17
C ILE A 189 19.54 8.06 3.66
N ASN A 190 20.20 7.12 2.98
CA ASN A 190 20.19 7.12 1.52
C ASN A 190 18.85 6.59 1.02
N ARG A 191 18.32 7.19 -0.05
CA ARG A 191 17.07 6.76 -0.69
C ARG A 191 17.07 5.27 -1.02
N THR A 192 18.20 4.73 -1.50
CA THR A 192 18.37 3.31 -1.83
C THR A 192 18.25 2.40 -0.61
N ASP A 193 18.75 2.85 0.55
CA ASP A 193 18.70 2.10 1.80
C ASP A 193 17.27 2.10 2.37
N LEU A 194 16.58 3.24 2.25
CA LEU A 194 15.16 3.37 2.60
C LEU A 194 14.29 2.47 1.72
N GLU A 195 14.50 2.47 0.41
CA GLU A 195 13.83 1.56 -0.53
C GLU A 195 14.16 0.08 -0.26
N ALA A 196 15.38 -0.23 0.19
CA ALA A 196 15.76 -1.59 0.58
C ALA A 196 14.98 -2.07 1.80
N LYS A 197 14.81 -1.20 2.82
CA LYS A 197 13.93 -1.47 3.97
C LYS A 197 12.49 -1.67 3.52
N GLY A 198 12.02 -0.87 2.56
CA GLY A 198 10.70 -1.02 1.95
C GLY A 198 10.51 -2.37 1.27
N ARG A 199 11.45 -2.77 0.41
CA ARG A 199 11.42 -4.09 -0.26
C ARG A 199 11.36 -5.23 0.75
N ALA A 200 12.19 -5.19 1.80
CA ALA A 200 12.20 -6.21 2.84
C ALA A 200 10.86 -6.27 3.58
N SER A 201 10.30 -5.12 3.94
CA SER A 201 9.03 -5.04 4.68
C SER A 201 7.84 -5.51 3.84
N MET A 202 7.79 -5.12 2.56
CA MET A 202 6.77 -5.60 1.62
C MET A 202 6.85 -7.11 1.41
N SER A 203 8.07 -7.66 1.26
CA SER A 203 8.26 -9.11 1.10
C SER A 203 7.73 -9.88 2.32
N LEU A 204 8.01 -9.41 3.53
CA LEU A 204 7.48 -10.00 4.76
C LEU A 204 5.95 -9.88 4.85
N ALA A 205 5.37 -8.74 4.48
CA ALA A 205 3.93 -8.56 4.47
C ALA A 205 3.24 -9.50 3.47
N GLN A 206 3.79 -9.63 2.25
CA GLN A 206 3.30 -10.55 1.23
C GLN A 206 3.41 -12.02 1.68
N PHE A 207 4.53 -12.39 2.31
CA PHE A 207 4.69 -13.72 2.90
C PHE A 207 3.64 -13.99 3.98
N ALA A 208 3.38 -13.03 4.86
CA ALA A 208 2.36 -13.16 5.89
C ALA A 208 0.95 -13.34 5.29
N VAL A 209 0.59 -12.54 4.28
CA VAL A 209 -0.68 -12.69 3.54
C VAL A 209 -0.77 -14.06 2.87
N GLY A 210 0.30 -14.51 2.21
CA GLY A 210 0.35 -15.83 1.58
C GLY A 210 0.17 -16.97 2.57
N ARG A 211 0.72 -16.85 3.79
CA ARG A 211 0.48 -17.82 4.87
C ARG A 211 -0.98 -17.81 5.34
N THR A 212 -1.57 -16.64 5.51
CA THR A 212 -2.99 -16.54 5.91
C THR A 212 -3.91 -17.12 4.83
N GLN A 213 -3.56 -17.01 3.55
CA GLN A 213 -4.30 -17.66 2.46
C GLN A 213 -4.14 -19.18 2.45
N THR A 214 -2.99 -19.72 2.86
CA THR A 214 -2.81 -21.19 3.01
C THR A 214 -3.40 -21.74 4.31
N ASP A 215 -3.44 -20.93 5.37
CA ASP A 215 -3.98 -21.31 6.68
C ASP A 215 -5.51 -21.07 6.75
N ALA A 216 -6.06 -20.23 5.87
CA ALA A 216 -7.47 -20.24 5.53
C ALA A 216 -7.75 -21.56 4.80
N ALA A 217 -8.24 -22.56 5.53
CA ALA A 217 -8.81 -23.77 4.96
C ALA A 217 -9.71 -23.36 3.78
N PRO A 218 -9.72 -24.10 2.65
CA PRO A 218 -10.67 -23.82 1.59
C PRO A 218 -12.04 -23.76 2.24
N GLU A 219 -12.76 -22.65 2.05
CA GLU A 219 -14.19 -22.63 2.32
C GLU A 219 -14.72 -23.87 1.62
N LEU A 220 -15.26 -24.79 2.42
CA LEU A 220 -16.08 -25.87 1.91
C LEU A 220 -17.24 -25.14 1.24
N ASP A 221 -17.10 -24.86 -0.05
CA ASP A 221 -18.22 -24.59 -0.93
C ASP A 221 -19.23 -25.69 -0.59
N ALA A 222 -20.37 -25.28 -0.06
CA ALA A 222 -21.52 -26.15 0.04
C ALA A 222 -21.85 -26.56 -1.39
N GLU A 223 -21.28 -27.68 -1.83
CA GLU A 223 -21.57 -28.32 -3.09
C GLU A 223 -23.08 -28.48 -3.17
N VAL A 224 -23.68 -27.73 -4.09
CA VAL A 224 -24.96 -28.07 -4.68
C VAL A 224 -24.78 -29.48 -5.23
N VAL A 225 -25.30 -30.46 -4.50
CA VAL A 225 -25.30 -31.88 -4.87
C VAL A 225 -25.97 -32.04 -6.23
N PRO A 226 -25.27 -32.52 -7.27
CA PRO A 226 -25.89 -33.26 -8.35
C PRO A 226 -25.75 -34.76 -8.02
N GLU A 227 -26.81 -35.50 -8.27
CA GLU A 227 -26.91 -36.93 -7.99
C GLU A 227 -25.78 -37.78 -8.61
N LYS A 228 -25.31 -38.73 -7.80
CA LYS A 228 -24.48 -39.93 -8.05
C LYS A 228 -24.21 -40.40 -9.50
N SER A 229 -22.98 -40.88 -9.72
CA SER A 229 -22.74 -42.27 -10.18
C SER A 229 -21.40 -42.86 -9.66
N GLU A 230 -21.46 -44.12 -9.22
CA GLU A 230 -20.44 -45.06 -8.70
C GLU A 230 -19.29 -45.33 -9.72
N ALA A 231 -18.04 -45.77 -9.44
CA ALA A 231 -17.27 -46.20 -8.27
C ALA A 231 -15.77 -46.30 -8.68
N GLU A 232 -14.83 -45.68 -7.98
CA GLU A 232 -13.38 -45.96 -8.15
C GLU A 232 -12.67 -45.82 -6.79
N LEU A 233 -12.47 -46.94 -6.09
CA LEU A 233 -11.54 -47.02 -4.97
C LEU A 233 -10.09 -47.02 -5.51
N PRO A 234 -9.06 -46.67 -4.70
CA PRO A 234 -7.67 -46.79 -5.10
C PRO A 234 -7.38 -48.20 -5.65
N LEU A 235 -6.79 -48.27 -6.86
CA LEU A 235 -6.49 -49.55 -7.50
C LEU A 235 -5.19 -50.13 -6.96
N THR A 236 -5.25 -51.38 -6.53
CA THR A 236 -4.04 -52.18 -6.26
C THR A 236 -3.41 -52.64 -7.57
N GLN A 237 -2.11 -52.94 -7.55
CA GLN A 237 -1.40 -53.52 -8.70
C GLN A 237 -2.15 -54.73 -9.30
N LYS A 238 -2.66 -55.60 -8.42
CA LYS A 238 -3.43 -56.79 -8.82
C LYS A 238 -4.71 -56.40 -9.56
N ALA A 239 -5.43 -55.41 -9.09
CA ALA A 239 -6.66 -54.95 -9.72
C ALA A 239 -6.41 -54.34 -11.11
N ILE A 240 -5.31 -53.58 -11.29
CA ILE A 240 -4.93 -53.02 -12.59
C ILE A 240 -4.57 -54.15 -13.57
N LEU A 241 -3.79 -55.13 -13.12
CA LEU A 241 -3.41 -56.28 -13.96
C LEU A 241 -4.61 -57.15 -14.36
N GLU A 242 -5.56 -57.37 -13.44
CA GLU A 242 -6.76 -58.18 -13.71
C GLU A 242 -7.79 -57.45 -14.59
N THR A 243 -7.91 -56.12 -14.45
CA THR A 243 -8.96 -55.34 -15.12
C THR A 243 -8.49 -54.74 -16.45
N SER A 244 -7.28 -54.18 -16.47
CA SER A 244 -6.78 -53.32 -17.57
C SER A 244 -5.51 -53.87 -18.22
N GLY A 245 -4.94 -54.93 -17.65
CA GLY A 245 -3.85 -55.69 -18.25
C GLY A 245 -2.45 -55.09 -18.06
N VAL A 246 -1.46 -55.80 -18.62
CA VAL A 246 -0.03 -55.54 -18.41
C VAL A 246 0.43 -54.23 -19.03
N GLU A 247 -0.18 -53.80 -20.14
CA GLU A 247 0.17 -52.55 -20.81
C GLU A 247 -0.24 -51.32 -19.98
N ALA A 248 -1.47 -51.32 -19.45
CA ALA A 248 -1.94 -50.28 -18.54
C ALA A 248 -1.09 -50.23 -17.25
N TRP A 249 -0.75 -51.41 -16.69
CA TRP A 249 0.14 -51.49 -15.54
C TRP A 249 1.54 -50.92 -15.83
N ALA A 250 2.14 -51.23 -17.00
CA ALA A 250 3.43 -50.70 -17.39
C ALA A 250 3.41 -49.16 -17.51
N CYS A 251 2.32 -48.58 -18.02
CA CYS A 251 2.14 -47.13 -18.08
C CYS A 251 2.05 -46.50 -16.67
N VAL A 252 1.31 -47.11 -15.75
CA VAL A 252 1.18 -46.63 -14.36
C VAL A 252 2.54 -46.70 -13.65
N VAL A 253 3.29 -47.79 -13.79
CA VAL A 253 4.63 -47.95 -13.20
C VAL A 253 5.62 -46.94 -13.78
N ALA A 254 5.59 -46.70 -15.10
CA ALA A 254 6.47 -45.73 -15.73
C ALA A 254 6.22 -44.29 -15.24
N ALA A 255 4.96 -43.95 -14.93
CA ALA A 255 4.58 -42.62 -14.47
C ALA A 255 4.79 -42.40 -12.97
N PHE A 256 4.54 -43.43 -12.13
CA PHE A 256 4.43 -43.26 -10.67
C PHE A 256 5.32 -44.21 -9.85
N GLY A 257 6.07 -45.10 -10.51
CA GLY A 257 6.84 -46.17 -9.87
C GLY A 257 5.99 -47.38 -9.50
N GLU A 258 6.65 -48.50 -9.20
CA GLU A 258 5.98 -49.73 -8.76
C GLU A 258 5.54 -49.61 -7.29
N LYS A 259 4.23 -49.77 -7.05
CA LYS A 259 3.61 -49.67 -5.72
C LYS A 259 2.55 -50.75 -5.58
N ASP A 260 2.34 -51.23 -4.35
CA ASP A 260 1.28 -52.20 -4.06
C ASP A 260 -0.13 -51.60 -4.21
N GLU A 261 -0.27 -50.29 -3.93
CA GLU A 261 -1.52 -49.53 -4.02
C GLU A 261 -1.26 -48.11 -4.56
N TYR A 262 -2.12 -47.68 -5.50
CA TYR A 262 -2.03 -46.37 -6.14
C TYR A 262 -3.14 -45.46 -5.62
N THR A 263 -2.82 -44.17 -5.42
CA THR A 263 -3.82 -43.18 -5.02
C THR A 263 -4.85 -42.95 -6.11
N PHE A 264 -6.01 -42.39 -5.76
CA PHE A 264 -7.09 -42.11 -6.71
C PHE A 264 -6.65 -41.29 -7.94
N SER A 265 -5.75 -40.32 -7.76
CA SER A 265 -5.21 -39.53 -8.87
C SER A 265 -4.24 -40.31 -9.76
N GLU A 266 -3.58 -41.34 -9.23
CA GLU A 266 -2.63 -42.18 -9.95
C GLU A 266 -3.34 -43.36 -10.63
N SER A 267 -4.41 -43.90 -10.03
CA SER A 267 -5.16 -45.05 -10.56
C SER A 267 -5.97 -44.72 -11.81
N LYS A 268 -6.25 -43.45 -12.08
CA LYS A 268 -6.91 -42.99 -13.32
C LYS A 268 -6.19 -43.46 -14.60
N PHE A 269 -4.87 -43.63 -14.53
CA PHE A 269 -4.05 -44.13 -15.65
C PHE A 269 -4.11 -45.67 -15.80
N GLY A 270 -4.67 -46.36 -14.81
CA GLY A 270 -4.93 -47.80 -14.82
C GLY A 270 -6.35 -48.16 -15.24
N HIS A 271 -7.20 -47.21 -15.63
CA HIS A 271 -8.60 -47.43 -16.04
C HIS A 271 -8.84 -47.39 -17.57
N THR A 272 -7.79 -47.48 -18.38
CA THR A 272 -7.87 -47.50 -19.86
C THR A 272 -7.73 -48.88 -20.45
#